data_AF-A0A8B6EDQ2-F1
#
_entry.id   AF-A0A8B6EDQ2-F1
#
_cell.length_a   1.000
_cell.length_b   1.000
_cell.length_c   1.000
_cell.angle_alpha   90.00
_cell.angle_beta   90.00
_cell.angle_gamma   90.00
#
_symmetry.space_group_name_H-M   'P 1'
#
loop_
_entity.id
_entity.type
_entity.pdbx_description
1 polymer ?
#
loop_
_entity_poly.entity_id
_entity_poly.type
_entity_poly.pdbx_seq_one_letter_code
_entity_poly.pdbx_strand_id
1 'polypeptide(L)'
;MASAQLLREEGNKHFKSGDIDSAISCYTQALDLGDLKETDKAIIYKNRAACHLKKDKFSAAVQDATASLEIVPDDPKALYRRCQAYEKLNKAEEAYKDAAALMKSDPKNTAVQPILKRLNPIIQEKVKEQSSTSSKVAQMFNFTFDPNCEKEKRLNAANNLVVLAKEEAGAKFISEQNGVAKLKQLLEERDPDIIQASLRTLACLSQGSKERSKQILEQIELKRIGFLIAEKNNRVSTSATFLLEKLLVALTDLELYRAKVQHYKDERKQGNPCIWPKFEMTEEQQSLTDHVFTMLSKMIENAKVSASGRDNVIELIIKYITRETGLHWTRKFLDTEGLDGLLAVASAIKQHETCTLPISDSTKMHSSVCMSKIYDDLRSDKERDLFKEKCSNFFKELFSDDLYESKVEAIKAVSTLLQVRVI
;
A
#
# COMPACT_ATOMS: atom_id res chain seq x y z
N MET A 1 32.48 -37.02 10.12
CA MET A 1 31.21 -36.27 10.21
C MET A 1 30.09 -37.27 10.39
N ALA A 2 29.12 -37.01 11.27
CA ALA A 2 27.96 -37.89 11.40
C ALA A 2 27.15 -37.86 10.09
N SER A 3 26.67 -39.01 9.62
CA SER A 3 25.79 -39.04 8.43
C SER A 3 24.42 -38.45 8.77
N ALA A 4 23.72 -37.92 7.77
CA ALA A 4 22.39 -37.35 7.98
C ALA A 4 21.37 -38.35 8.57
N GLN A 5 21.56 -39.65 8.32
CA GLN A 5 20.78 -40.72 8.97
C GLN A 5 21.03 -40.82 10.47
N LEU A 6 22.29 -40.75 10.91
CA LEU A 6 22.65 -40.76 12.34
C LEU A 6 22.09 -39.53 13.06
N LEU A 7 22.16 -38.35 12.43
CA LEU A 7 21.58 -37.12 12.98
C LEU A 7 20.05 -37.18 13.09
N ARG A 8 19.37 -37.82 12.12
CA ARG A 8 17.92 -38.07 12.22
C ARG A 8 17.59 -38.98 13.40
N GLU A 9 18.36 -40.05 13.59
CA GLU A 9 18.16 -40.98 14.71
C GLU A 9 18.40 -40.31 16.06
N GLU A 10 19.44 -39.48 16.16
CA GLU A 10 19.74 -38.73 17.37
C GLU A 10 18.66 -37.68 17.66
N GLY A 11 18.19 -36.96 16.63
CA GLY A 11 17.03 -36.08 16.75
C GLY A 11 15.77 -36.79 17.24
N ASN A 12 15.53 -38.03 16.79
CA ASN A 12 14.43 -38.86 17.28
C ASN A 12 14.60 -39.25 18.75
N LYS A 13 15.84 -39.53 19.21
CA LYS A 13 16.12 -39.82 20.62
C LYS A 13 15.89 -38.59 21.49
N HIS A 14 16.43 -37.43 21.11
CA HIS A 14 16.19 -36.16 21.80
C HIS A 14 14.70 -35.80 21.87
N PHE A 15 13.97 -36.02 20.77
CA PHE A 15 12.52 -35.79 20.77
C PHE A 15 11.77 -36.70 21.76
N LYS A 16 12.21 -37.97 21.90
CA LYS A 16 11.64 -38.93 22.86
C LYS A 16 12.03 -38.62 24.31
N SER A 17 13.25 -38.11 24.55
CA SER A 17 13.70 -37.70 25.88
C SER A 17 13.11 -36.36 26.33
N GLY A 18 12.42 -35.64 25.44
CA GLY A 18 11.81 -34.35 25.73
C GLY A 18 12.73 -33.16 25.50
N ASP A 19 13.98 -33.40 25.09
CA ASP A 19 14.93 -32.35 24.72
C ASP A 19 14.63 -31.84 23.29
N ILE A 20 13.67 -30.92 23.20
CA ILE A 20 13.15 -30.43 21.91
C ILE A 20 14.17 -29.55 21.19
N ASP A 21 14.99 -28.79 21.91
CA ASP A 21 15.95 -27.86 21.31
C ASP A 21 17.12 -28.63 20.66
N SER A 22 17.65 -29.67 21.31
CA SER A 22 18.64 -30.56 20.70
C SER A 22 18.06 -31.37 19.53
N ALA A 23 16.79 -31.76 19.61
CA ALA A 23 16.12 -32.43 18.49
C ALA A 23 16.04 -31.53 17.24
N ILE A 24 15.67 -30.26 17.40
CA ILE A 24 15.63 -29.28 16.29
C ILE A 24 17.02 -29.08 15.70
N SER A 25 18.06 -28.97 16.55
CA SER A 25 19.44 -28.83 16.11
C SER A 25 19.88 -30.02 15.25
N CYS A 26 19.65 -31.25 15.73
CA CYS A 26 20.01 -32.46 15.00
C CYS A 26 19.27 -32.58 13.66
N TYR A 27 17.96 -32.28 13.62
CA TYR A 27 17.19 -32.30 12.38
C TYR A 27 17.64 -31.23 11.38
N THR A 28 18.02 -30.04 11.86
CA THR A 28 18.51 -28.96 11.00
C THR A 28 19.85 -29.32 10.39
N GLN A 29 20.80 -29.80 11.22
CA GLN A 29 22.08 -30.30 10.73
C GLN A 29 21.91 -31.44 9.72
N ALA A 30 20.95 -32.34 9.94
CA ALA A 30 20.66 -33.43 9.00
C ALA A 30 20.17 -32.91 7.63
N LEU A 31 19.37 -31.84 7.61
CA LEU A 31 18.91 -31.21 6.37
C LEU A 31 20.04 -30.44 5.66
N ASP A 32 20.94 -29.81 6.42
CA ASP A 32 22.05 -29.01 5.89
C ASP A 32 23.13 -29.85 5.19
N LEU A 33 23.28 -31.13 5.54
CA LEU A 33 24.26 -32.04 4.91
C LEU A 33 23.94 -32.35 3.43
N GLY A 34 22.69 -32.17 2.98
CA GLY A 34 22.30 -32.23 1.57
C GLY A 34 22.36 -33.61 0.89
N ASP A 35 22.81 -34.66 1.59
CA ASP A 35 23.02 -36.03 1.08
C ASP A 35 21.81 -36.97 1.29
N LEU A 36 20.67 -36.42 1.71
CA LEU A 36 19.45 -37.18 1.99
C LEU A 36 18.60 -37.42 0.73
N LYS A 37 18.00 -38.62 0.66
CA LYS A 37 16.88 -38.88 -0.26
C LYS A 37 15.70 -37.98 0.09
N GLU A 38 14.93 -37.56 -0.91
CA GLU A 38 13.76 -36.70 -0.72
C GLU A 38 12.77 -37.26 0.32
N THR A 39 12.50 -38.57 0.29
CA THR A 39 11.64 -39.23 1.27
C THR A 39 12.16 -39.12 2.70
N ASP A 40 13.48 -39.12 2.90
CA ASP A 40 14.08 -38.94 4.23
C ASP A 40 14.04 -37.47 4.67
N LYS A 41 14.21 -36.52 3.74
CA LYS A 41 14.00 -35.09 4.01
C LYS A 41 12.57 -34.82 4.48
N ALA A 42 11.56 -35.38 3.80
CA ALA A 42 10.16 -35.25 4.19
C ALA A 42 9.92 -35.73 5.64
N ILE A 43 10.50 -36.88 6.02
CA ILE A 43 10.41 -37.40 7.40
C ILE A 43 11.01 -36.42 8.40
N ILE A 44 12.18 -35.85 8.09
CA ILE A 44 12.88 -34.90 8.98
C ILE A 44 12.09 -33.60 9.11
N TYR A 45 11.64 -33.01 8.00
CA TYR A 45 10.77 -31.82 8.01
C TYR A 45 9.54 -32.05 8.89
N LYS A 46 8.85 -33.17 8.69
CA LYS A 46 7.68 -33.50 9.51
C LYS A 46 8.02 -33.60 10.99
N ASN A 47 9.14 -34.23 11.36
CA ASN A 47 9.55 -34.40 12.75
C ASN A 47 10.01 -33.08 13.39
N ARG A 48 10.68 -32.21 12.63
CA ARG A 48 11.05 -30.86 13.06
C ARG A 48 9.81 -29.97 13.23
N ALA A 49 8.80 -30.10 12.37
CA ALA A 49 7.49 -29.45 12.56
C ALA A 49 6.83 -29.84 13.90
N ALA A 50 6.94 -31.11 14.31
CA ALA A 50 6.45 -31.57 15.62
C ALA A 50 7.21 -30.93 16.79
N CYS A 51 8.51 -30.71 16.64
CA CYS A 51 9.32 -30.00 17.62
C CYS A 51 8.91 -28.52 17.72
N HIS A 52 8.71 -27.87 16.58
CA HIS A 52 8.25 -26.49 16.52
C HIS A 52 6.86 -26.30 17.14
N LEU A 53 5.92 -27.24 16.93
CA LEU A 53 4.63 -27.24 17.61
C LEU A 53 4.77 -27.31 19.14
N LYS A 54 5.68 -28.15 19.67
CA LYS A 54 5.93 -28.25 21.12
C LYS A 54 6.58 -26.99 21.72
N LYS A 55 7.18 -26.14 20.89
CA LYS A 55 7.83 -24.88 21.31
C LYS A 55 6.97 -23.65 20.97
N ASP A 56 5.71 -23.85 20.59
CA ASP A 56 4.79 -22.80 20.13
C ASP A 56 5.33 -21.96 18.95
N LYS A 57 6.29 -22.50 18.18
CA LYS A 57 6.84 -21.87 16.97
C LYS A 57 5.97 -22.22 15.76
N PHE A 58 4.72 -21.78 15.78
CA PHE A 58 3.69 -22.23 14.82
C PHE A 58 4.02 -21.90 13.36
N SER A 59 4.58 -20.72 13.07
CA SER A 59 4.98 -20.34 11.69
C SER A 59 6.07 -21.26 11.12
N ALA A 60 7.06 -21.62 11.94
CA ALA A 60 8.11 -22.57 11.54
C ALA A 60 7.55 -23.99 11.36
N ALA A 61 6.58 -24.40 12.19
CA ALA A 61 5.88 -25.67 12.02
C ALA A 61 5.08 -25.73 10.72
N VAL A 62 4.44 -24.63 10.30
CA VAL A 62 3.75 -24.55 9.00
C VAL A 62 4.74 -24.69 7.84
N GLN A 63 5.89 -24.00 7.90
CA GLN A 63 6.91 -24.06 6.86
C GLN A 63 7.44 -25.48 6.69
N ASP A 64 7.86 -26.12 7.78
CA ASP A 64 8.38 -27.49 7.76
C ASP A 64 7.32 -28.51 7.33
N ALA A 65 6.08 -28.41 7.83
CA ALA A 65 5.03 -29.33 7.42
C ALA A 65 4.64 -29.14 5.94
N THR A 66 4.74 -27.91 5.41
CA THR A 66 4.51 -27.63 3.98
C THR A 66 5.63 -28.23 3.13
N ALA A 67 6.90 -28.03 3.50
CA ALA A 67 8.04 -28.64 2.81
C ALA A 67 7.93 -30.18 2.79
N SER A 68 7.45 -30.79 3.88
CA SER A 68 7.17 -32.23 3.92
C SER A 68 6.06 -32.64 2.93
N LEU A 69 5.01 -31.84 2.78
CA LEU A 69 3.86 -32.12 1.91
C LEU A 69 4.13 -31.85 0.43
N GLU A 70 5.08 -30.97 0.11
CA GLU A 70 5.59 -30.79 -1.25
C GLU A 70 6.31 -32.05 -1.76
N ILE A 71 6.98 -32.78 -0.86
CA ILE A 71 7.68 -34.02 -1.19
C ILE A 71 6.74 -35.23 -1.14
N VAL A 72 5.96 -35.34 -0.06
CA VAL A 72 4.99 -36.43 0.14
C VAL A 72 3.60 -35.81 0.31
N PRO A 73 2.87 -35.62 -0.80
CA PRO A 73 1.49 -35.17 -0.75
C PRO A 73 0.63 -36.09 0.11
N ASP A 74 -0.37 -35.51 0.77
CA ASP A 74 -1.36 -36.22 1.58
C ASP A 74 -0.79 -37.03 2.78
N ASP A 75 0.45 -36.78 3.23
CA ASP A 75 0.98 -37.42 4.44
C ASP A 75 0.14 -37.07 5.68
N PRO A 76 -0.54 -38.05 6.31
CA PRO A 76 -1.48 -37.79 7.41
C PRO A 76 -0.85 -37.07 8.61
N LYS A 77 0.43 -37.38 8.91
CA LYS A 77 1.12 -36.76 10.05
C LYS A 77 1.56 -35.33 9.74
N ALA A 78 1.88 -35.03 8.48
CA ALA A 78 2.27 -33.68 8.08
C ALA A 78 1.04 -32.77 8.00
N LEU A 79 -0.06 -33.25 7.40
CA LEU A 79 -1.36 -32.57 7.39
C LEU A 79 -1.84 -32.28 8.82
N TYR A 80 -1.77 -33.26 9.72
CA TYR A 80 -2.18 -33.06 11.11
C TYR A 80 -1.35 -31.98 11.82
N ARG A 81 -0.02 -32.00 11.65
CA ARG A 81 0.88 -31.02 12.27
C ARG A 81 0.65 -29.61 11.70
N ARG A 82 0.46 -29.49 10.38
CA ARG A 82 0.17 -28.21 9.73
C ARG A 82 -1.21 -27.67 10.15
N CYS A 83 -2.21 -28.54 10.24
CA CYS A 83 -3.54 -28.22 10.75
C CYS A 83 -3.49 -27.64 12.17
N GLN A 84 -2.77 -28.28 13.09
CA GLN A 84 -2.58 -27.78 14.46
C GLN A 84 -1.88 -26.42 14.49
N ALA A 85 -0.85 -26.24 13.65
CA ALA A 85 -0.13 -24.98 13.56
C ALA A 85 -1.03 -23.86 13.02
N TYR A 86 -1.84 -24.15 11.99
CA TYR A 86 -2.81 -23.19 11.45
C TYR A 86 -3.91 -22.84 12.45
N GLU A 87 -4.44 -23.80 13.21
CA GLU A 87 -5.40 -23.53 14.29
C GLU A 87 -4.83 -22.55 15.31
N LYS A 88 -3.57 -22.75 15.73
CA LYS A 88 -2.87 -21.86 16.67
C LYS A 88 -2.50 -20.49 16.10
N LEU A 89 -2.41 -20.37 14.77
CA LEU A 89 -2.22 -19.10 14.07
C LEU A 89 -3.53 -18.38 13.71
N ASN A 90 -4.68 -18.87 14.21
CA ASN A 90 -6.02 -18.38 13.84
C ASN A 90 -6.33 -18.47 12.33
N LYS A 91 -5.63 -19.34 11.61
CA LYS A 91 -5.85 -19.64 10.19
C LYS A 91 -6.86 -20.77 10.04
N ALA A 92 -8.10 -20.50 10.46
CA ALA A 92 -9.15 -21.51 10.59
C ALA A 92 -9.51 -22.20 9.26
N GLU A 93 -9.45 -21.49 8.13
CA GLU A 93 -9.79 -22.05 6.81
C GLU A 93 -8.73 -23.03 6.32
N GLU A 94 -7.45 -22.67 6.44
CA GLU A 94 -6.33 -23.54 6.10
C GLU A 94 -6.28 -24.76 7.03
N ALA A 95 -6.50 -24.56 8.33
CA ALA A 95 -6.62 -25.65 9.29
C ALA A 95 -7.78 -26.60 8.94
N TYR A 96 -8.92 -26.06 8.52
CA TYR A 96 -10.08 -26.87 8.13
C TYR A 96 -9.81 -27.68 6.86
N LYS A 97 -9.15 -27.09 5.85
CA LYS A 97 -8.75 -27.79 4.62
C LYS A 97 -7.85 -28.98 4.92
N ASP A 98 -6.81 -28.79 5.73
CA ASP A 98 -5.90 -29.87 6.13
C ASP A 98 -6.64 -30.95 6.94
N ALA A 99 -7.53 -30.54 7.85
CA ALA A 99 -8.31 -31.46 8.65
C ALA A 99 -9.32 -32.28 7.82
N ALA A 100 -9.96 -31.66 6.83
CA ALA A 100 -10.88 -32.31 5.90
C ALA A 100 -10.15 -33.26 4.95
N ALA A 101 -8.98 -32.87 4.44
CA ALA A 101 -8.12 -33.75 3.64
C ALA A 101 -7.69 -34.98 4.44
N LEU A 102 -7.27 -34.78 5.70
CA LEU A 102 -6.90 -35.87 6.61
C LEU A 102 -8.06 -36.83 6.89
N MET A 103 -9.27 -36.31 7.11
CA MET A 103 -10.48 -37.12 7.30
C MET A 103 -10.85 -37.92 6.05
N LYS A 104 -10.58 -37.37 4.86
CA LYS A 104 -10.81 -38.05 3.58
C LYS A 104 -9.81 -39.19 3.35
N SER A 105 -8.53 -38.97 3.68
CA SER A 105 -7.47 -39.97 3.53
C SER A 105 -7.50 -41.05 4.62
N ASP A 106 -7.86 -40.68 5.85
CA ASP A 106 -7.95 -41.59 6.99
C ASP A 106 -9.20 -41.28 7.84
N PRO A 107 -10.36 -41.84 7.46
CA PRO A 107 -11.64 -41.61 8.15
C PRO A 107 -11.66 -42.12 9.60
N LYS A 108 -10.71 -42.99 9.99
CA LYS A 108 -10.61 -43.54 11.35
C LYS A 108 -9.71 -42.70 12.25
N ASN A 109 -9.12 -41.62 11.75
CA ASN A 109 -8.25 -40.76 12.53
C ASN A 109 -9.07 -39.97 13.57
N THR A 110 -9.06 -40.44 14.82
CA THR A 110 -9.77 -39.80 15.93
C THR A 110 -9.10 -38.51 16.40
N ALA A 111 -7.82 -38.29 16.06
CA ALA A 111 -7.05 -37.16 16.56
C ALA A 111 -7.46 -35.82 15.91
N VAL A 112 -8.00 -35.85 14.69
CA VAL A 112 -8.43 -34.65 13.96
C VAL A 112 -9.90 -34.26 14.23
N GLN A 113 -10.73 -35.19 14.72
CA GLN A 113 -12.15 -34.92 14.99
C GLN A 113 -12.38 -33.78 15.99
N PRO A 114 -11.63 -33.64 17.11
CA PRO A 114 -11.78 -32.51 18.01
C PRO A 114 -11.45 -31.17 17.35
N ILE A 115 -10.47 -31.16 16.43
CA ILE A 115 -10.08 -29.97 15.68
C ILE A 115 -11.22 -29.57 14.73
N LEU A 116 -11.78 -30.51 13.96
CA LEU A 116 -12.93 -30.25 13.09
C LEU A 116 -14.16 -29.77 13.87
N LYS A 117 -14.43 -30.33 15.05
CA LYS A 117 -15.55 -29.89 15.91
C LYS A 117 -15.39 -28.43 16.36
N ARG A 118 -14.17 -27.95 16.60
CA ARG A 118 -13.89 -26.54 16.93
C ARG A 118 -13.92 -25.63 15.70
N LEU A 119 -13.40 -26.10 14.56
CA LEU A 119 -13.32 -25.30 13.34
C LEU A 119 -14.66 -25.18 12.59
N ASN A 120 -15.49 -26.23 12.59
CA ASN A 120 -16.79 -26.24 11.91
C ASN A 120 -17.67 -25.01 12.20
N PRO A 121 -17.96 -24.64 13.47
CA PRO A 121 -18.78 -23.47 13.74
C PRO A 121 -18.13 -22.17 13.23
N ILE A 122 -16.81 -22.02 13.37
CA ILE A 122 -16.06 -20.85 12.90
C ILE A 122 -16.18 -20.72 11.37
N ILE A 123 -16.03 -21.83 10.64
CA ILE A 123 -16.18 -21.84 9.18
C ILE A 123 -17.63 -21.57 8.77
N GLN A 124 -18.62 -22.16 9.46
CA GLN A 124 -20.03 -21.89 9.16
C GLN A 124 -20.42 -20.44 9.41
N GLU A 125 -19.93 -19.83 10.48
CA GLU A 125 -20.13 -18.42 10.78
C GLU A 125 -19.49 -17.54 9.70
N LYS A 126 -18.22 -17.79 9.34
CA LYS A 126 -17.56 -17.10 8.22
C LYS A 126 -18.30 -17.24 6.90
N VAL A 127 -18.81 -18.43 6.56
CA VAL A 127 -19.57 -18.65 5.32
C VAL A 127 -20.90 -17.88 5.36
N LYS A 128 -21.59 -17.87 6.50
CA LYS A 128 -22.81 -17.07 6.68
C LYS A 128 -22.53 -15.58 6.54
N GLU A 129 -21.50 -15.08 7.22
CA GLU A 129 -21.05 -13.68 7.11
C GLU A 129 -20.74 -13.33 5.65
N GLN A 130 -19.92 -14.13 4.96
CA GLN A 130 -19.59 -13.93 3.55
C GLN A 130 -20.83 -13.91 2.65
N SER A 131 -21.77 -14.84 2.84
CA SER A 131 -23.03 -14.87 2.07
C SER A 131 -23.90 -13.63 2.33
N SER A 132 -23.93 -13.16 3.59
CA SER A 132 -24.68 -11.96 3.98
C SER A 132 -24.02 -10.68 3.46
N THR A 133 -22.69 -10.64 3.40
CA THR A 133 -21.94 -9.51 2.86
C THR A 133 -22.11 -9.43 1.34
N SER A 134 -22.06 -10.56 0.63
CA SER A 134 -22.32 -10.63 -0.81
C SER A 134 -23.73 -10.12 -1.16
N SER A 135 -24.75 -10.54 -0.42
CA SER A 135 -26.13 -10.06 -0.63
C SER A 135 -26.29 -8.58 -0.30
N LYS A 136 -25.66 -8.08 0.77
CA LYS A 136 -25.61 -6.64 1.09
C LYS A 136 -24.96 -5.82 -0.02
N VAL A 137 -23.81 -6.26 -0.55
CA VAL A 137 -23.12 -5.57 -1.66
C VAL A 137 -24.02 -5.47 -2.88
N ALA A 138 -24.68 -6.58 -3.26
CA ALA A 138 -25.60 -6.59 -4.38
C ALA A 138 -26.79 -5.63 -4.16
N GLN A 139 -27.38 -5.63 -2.96
CA GLN A 139 -28.47 -4.71 -2.61
C GLN A 139 -28.03 -3.24 -2.66
N MET A 140 -26.84 -2.92 -2.15
CA MET A 140 -26.33 -1.55 -2.18
C MET A 140 -26.15 -1.07 -3.62
N PHE A 141 -25.56 -1.90 -4.49
CA PHE A 141 -25.46 -1.56 -5.92
C PHE A 141 -26.83 -1.38 -6.56
N ASN A 142 -27.80 -2.25 -6.27
CA ASN A 142 -29.15 -2.09 -6.81
C ASN A 142 -29.76 -0.75 -6.40
N PHE A 143 -29.66 -0.34 -5.12
CA PHE A 143 -30.18 0.95 -4.68
C PHE A 143 -29.39 2.15 -5.25
N THR A 144 -28.09 2.01 -5.48
CA THR A 144 -27.26 3.09 -6.04
C THR A 144 -27.55 3.32 -7.54
N PHE A 145 -27.93 2.28 -8.28
CA PHE A 145 -28.21 2.34 -9.72
C PHE A 145 -29.71 2.36 -10.09
N ASP A 146 -30.61 2.20 -9.12
CA ASP A 146 -32.05 2.27 -9.35
C ASP A 146 -32.48 3.73 -9.65
N PRO A 147 -32.99 4.03 -10.87
CA PRO A 147 -33.40 5.38 -11.24
C PRO A 147 -34.62 5.88 -10.45
N ASN A 148 -35.40 4.98 -9.86
CA ASN A 148 -36.59 5.33 -9.06
C ASN A 148 -36.26 5.48 -7.57
N CYS A 149 -35.02 5.28 -7.16
CA CYS A 149 -34.59 5.37 -5.77
C CYS A 149 -34.53 6.83 -5.30
N GLU A 150 -35.03 7.10 -4.10
CA GLU A 150 -34.94 8.42 -3.46
C GLU A 150 -33.47 8.84 -3.30
N LYS A 151 -33.17 10.14 -3.51
CA LYS A 151 -31.81 10.67 -3.48
C LYS A 151 -31.05 10.33 -2.19
N GLU A 152 -31.71 10.48 -1.04
CA GLU A 152 -31.10 10.18 0.26
C GLU A 152 -30.78 8.69 0.40
N LYS A 153 -31.72 7.82 0.01
CA LYS A 153 -31.53 6.36 0.02
C LYS A 153 -30.41 5.92 -0.92
N ARG A 154 -30.33 6.52 -2.12
CA ARG A 154 -29.27 6.30 -3.11
C ARG A 154 -27.89 6.67 -2.55
N LEU A 155 -27.79 7.83 -1.90
CA LEU A 155 -26.55 8.29 -1.26
C LEU A 155 -26.16 7.40 -0.07
N ASN A 156 -27.12 7.01 0.77
CA ASN A 156 -26.88 6.09 1.88
C ASN A 156 -26.36 4.73 1.39
N ALA A 157 -26.91 4.21 0.29
CA ALA A 157 -26.40 2.99 -0.34
C ALA A 157 -24.95 3.16 -0.85
N ALA A 158 -24.64 4.29 -1.49
CA ALA A 158 -23.27 4.59 -1.94
C ALA A 158 -22.28 4.71 -0.77
N ASN A 159 -22.67 5.33 0.33
CA ASN A 159 -21.84 5.42 1.53
C ASN A 159 -21.65 4.07 2.22
N ASN A 160 -22.67 3.20 2.22
CA ASN A 160 -22.54 1.85 2.73
C ASN A 160 -21.55 1.00 1.92
N LEU A 161 -21.44 1.22 0.59
CA LEU A 161 -20.39 0.59 -0.22
C LEU A 161 -18.98 0.98 0.27
N VAL A 162 -18.77 2.22 0.72
CA VAL A 162 -17.49 2.65 1.30
C VAL A 162 -17.18 1.85 2.58
N VAL A 163 -18.18 1.65 3.44
CA VAL A 163 -18.02 0.88 4.68
C VAL A 163 -17.68 -0.57 4.36
N LEU A 164 -18.43 -1.20 3.45
CA LEU A 164 -18.19 -2.59 3.03
C LEU A 164 -16.82 -2.77 2.38
N ALA A 165 -16.35 -1.79 1.61
CA ALA A 165 -15.03 -1.84 0.96
C ALA A 165 -13.85 -1.72 1.92
N LYS A 166 -14.06 -1.31 3.18
CA LYS A 166 -12.98 -1.30 4.19
C LYS A 166 -12.65 -2.70 4.70
N GLU A 167 -13.59 -3.63 4.63
CA GLU A 167 -13.38 -5.01 5.01
C GLU A 167 -12.96 -5.84 3.79
N GLU A 168 -12.00 -6.73 3.96
CA GLU A 168 -11.44 -7.51 2.84
C GLU A 168 -12.50 -8.35 2.12
N ALA A 169 -13.45 -8.92 2.87
CA ALA A 169 -14.55 -9.68 2.30
C ALA A 169 -15.45 -8.81 1.42
N GLY A 170 -15.83 -7.61 1.90
CA GLY A 170 -16.66 -6.69 1.12
C GLY A 170 -15.94 -6.14 -0.09
N ALA A 171 -14.65 -5.80 0.04
CA ALA A 171 -13.82 -5.34 -1.06
C ALA A 171 -13.69 -6.39 -2.17
N LYS A 172 -13.49 -7.66 -1.80
CA LYS A 172 -13.46 -8.80 -2.73
C LYS A 172 -14.78 -8.93 -3.48
N PHE A 173 -15.92 -8.98 -2.79
CA PHE A 173 -17.23 -9.12 -3.44
C PHE A 173 -17.59 -7.93 -4.34
N ILE A 174 -17.21 -6.71 -3.95
CA ILE A 174 -17.39 -5.53 -4.79
C ILE A 174 -16.61 -5.70 -6.09
N SER A 175 -15.33 -6.12 -6.03
CA SER A 175 -14.52 -6.36 -7.22
C SER A 175 -15.10 -7.47 -8.11
N GLU A 176 -15.54 -8.59 -7.54
CA GLU A 176 -16.15 -9.73 -8.25
C GLU A 176 -17.46 -9.36 -8.98
N GLN A 177 -18.25 -8.41 -8.47
CA GLN A 177 -19.52 -7.97 -9.08
C GLN A 177 -19.35 -6.85 -10.12
N ASN A 178 -18.21 -6.82 -10.82
CA ASN A 178 -17.83 -5.73 -11.74
C ASN A 178 -17.87 -4.34 -11.07
N GLY A 179 -17.54 -4.28 -9.77
CA GLY A 179 -17.67 -3.06 -8.97
C GLY A 179 -16.83 -1.90 -9.48
N VAL A 180 -15.62 -2.14 -9.99
CA VAL A 180 -14.77 -1.06 -10.53
C VAL A 180 -15.43 -0.38 -11.74
N ALA A 181 -16.00 -1.16 -12.67
CA ALA A 181 -16.68 -0.61 -13.84
C ALA A 181 -17.95 0.16 -13.45
N LYS A 182 -18.73 -0.36 -12.50
CA LYS A 182 -19.89 0.34 -11.92
C LYS A 182 -19.47 1.64 -11.25
N LEU A 183 -18.45 1.61 -10.39
CA LEU A 183 -17.94 2.79 -9.70
C LEU A 183 -17.42 3.83 -10.70
N LYS A 184 -16.76 3.40 -11.80
CA LYS A 184 -16.38 4.28 -12.92
C LYS A 184 -17.59 4.99 -13.51
N GLN A 185 -18.71 4.30 -13.73
CA GLN A 185 -19.94 4.92 -14.22
C GLN A 185 -20.46 5.99 -13.27
N LEU A 186 -20.38 5.76 -11.95
CA LEU A 186 -20.80 6.74 -10.94
C LEU A 186 -19.89 7.97 -10.88
N LEU A 187 -18.66 7.92 -11.41
CA LEU A 187 -17.80 9.10 -11.55
C LEU A 187 -18.28 10.05 -12.66
N GLU A 188 -19.16 9.61 -13.55
CA GLU A 188 -19.76 10.43 -14.61
C GLU A 188 -21.08 11.09 -14.20
N GLU A 189 -21.53 10.85 -12.97
CA GLU A 189 -22.73 11.48 -12.40
C GLU A 189 -22.52 12.99 -12.15
N ARG A 190 -23.63 13.71 -11.98
CA ARG A 190 -23.59 15.15 -11.63
C ARG A 190 -23.51 15.41 -10.12
N ASP A 191 -23.95 14.45 -9.31
CA ASP A 191 -24.03 14.60 -7.87
C ASP A 191 -22.63 14.42 -7.23
N PRO A 192 -22.03 15.48 -6.67
CA PRO A 192 -20.69 15.40 -6.11
C PRO A 192 -20.59 14.43 -4.93
N ASP A 193 -21.67 14.21 -4.17
CA ASP A 193 -21.65 13.30 -3.02
C ASP A 193 -21.59 11.83 -3.47
N ILE A 194 -22.23 11.50 -4.61
CA ILE A 194 -22.14 10.17 -5.25
C ILE A 194 -20.74 9.94 -5.85
N ILE A 195 -20.19 10.94 -6.54
CA ILE A 195 -18.82 10.88 -7.07
C ILE A 195 -17.84 10.67 -5.90
N GLN A 196 -18.01 11.41 -4.81
CA GLN A 196 -17.17 11.31 -3.62
C GLN A 196 -17.24 9.92 -3.00
N ALA A 197 -18.44 9.37 -2.78
CA ALA A 197 -18.61 8.01 -2.25
C ALA A 197 -17.97 6.96 -3.17
N SER A 198 -18.06 7.15 -4.49
CA SER A 198 -17.45 6.25 -5.47
C SER A 198 -15.92 6.29 -5.41
N LEU A 199 -15.31 7.48 -5.38
CA LEU A 199 -13.87 7.67 -5.20
C LEU A 199 -13.36 7.06 -3.90
N ARG A 200 -14.09 7.24 -2.80
CA ARG A 200 -13.73 6.66 -1.50
C ARG A 200 -13.83 5.14 -1.50
N THR A 201 -14.85 4.58 -2.15
CA THR A 201 -14.99 3.14 -2.33
C THR A 201 -13.80 2.58 -3.11
N LEU A 202 -13.45 3.20 -4.24
CA LEU A 202 -12.28 2.82 -5.04
C LEU A 202 -10.97 2.90 -4.22
N ALA A 203 -10.81 3.94 -3.40
CA ALA A 203 -9.64 4.09 -2.55
C ALA A 203 -9.54 2.95 -1.52
N CYS A 204 -10.66 2.57 -0.91
CA CYS A 204 -10.72 1.40 -0.02
C CYS A 204 -10.42 0.09 -0.78
N LEU A 205 -10.94 -0.08 -2.00
CA LEU A 205 -10.65 -1.26 -2.83
C LEU A 205 -9.17 -1.40 -3.18
N SER A 206 -8.45 -0.30 -3.36
CA SER A 206 -7.01 -0.33 -3.64
C SER A 206 -6.16 -0.71 -2.42
N GLN A 207 -6.66 -0.52 -1.20
CA GLN A 207 -5.91 -0.76 0.01
C GLN A 207 -5.67 -2.27 0.21
N GLY A 208 -4.41 -2.67 0.37
CA GLY A 208 -4.02 -4.04 0.69
C GLY A 208 -4.01 -5.03 -0.49
N SER A 209 -4.29 -4.60 -1.72
CA SER A 209 -4.20 -5.47 -2.91
C SER A 209 -3.63 -4.74 -4.12
N LYS A 210 -2.52 -5.28 -4.64
CA LYS A 210 -1.88 -4.81 -5.87
C LYS A 210 -2.77 -5.07 -7.08
N GLU A 211 -3.45 -6.21 -7.11
CA GLU A 211 -4.30 -6.66 -8.22
C GLU A 211 -5.50 -5.72 -8.40
N ARG A 212 -6.22 -5.42 -7.31
CA ARG A 212 -7.33 -4.46 -7.33
C ARG A 212 -6.87 -3.07 -7.74
N SER A 213 -5.70 -2.64 -7.26
CA SER A 213 -5.12 -1.35 -7.61
C SER A 213 -4.76 -1.25 -9.10
N LYS A 214 -4.19 -2.32 -9.69
CA LYS A 214 -3.91 -2.38 -11.14
C LYS A 214 -5.22 -2.31 -11.94
N GLN A 215 -6.23 -3.08 -11.56
CA GLN A 215 -7.54 -3.08 -12.21
C GLN A 215 -8.21 -1.68 -12.19
N ILE A 216 -8.13 -0.97 -11.06
CA ILE A 216 -8.66 0.40 -10.93
C ILE A 216 -7.94 1.34 -11.90
N LEU A 217 -6.61 1.29 -11.93
CA LEU A 217 -5.81 2.17 -12.78
C LEU A 217 -6.03 1.90 -14.27
N GLU A 218 -6.17 0.64 -14.66
CA GLU A 218 -6.48 0.22 -16.05
C GLU A 218 -7.86 0.70 -16.51
N GLN A 219 -8.87 0.64 -15.64
CA GLN A 219 -10.23 1.00 -16.02
C GLN A 219 -10.53 2.50 -15.93
N ILE A 220 -10.04 3.17 -14.89
CA ILE A 220 -10.33 4.60 -14.66
C ILE A 220 -9.33 5.48 -15.40
N GLU A 221 -8.09 5.01 -15.56
CA GLU A 221 -6.97 5.74 -16.14
C GLU A 221 -6.47 6.90 -15.28
N LEU A 222 -5.15 7.08 -15.23
CA LEU A 222 -4.51 8.15 -14.47
C LEU A 222 -5.01 9.56 -14.90
N LYS A 223 -5.24 9.74 -16.21
CA LYS A 223 -5.71 11.00 -16.77
C LYS A 223 -7.08 11.42 -16.22
N ARG A 224 -8.00 10.47 -16.03
CA ARG A 224 -9.33 10.75 -15.46
C ARG A 224 -9.23 11.16 -14.00
N ILE A 225 -8.38 10.48 -13.24
CA ILE A 225 -8.10 10.84 -11.84
C ILE A 225 -7.56 12.28 -11.78
N GLY A 226 -6.63 12.65 -12.66
CA GLY A 226 -6.13 14.02 -12.78
C GLY A 226 -7.23 15.06 -13.03
N PHE A 227 -8.20 14.75 -13.90
CA PHE A 227 -9.36 15.64 -14.12
C PHE A 227 -10.22 15.78 -12.86
N LEU A 228 -10.47 14.69 -12.12
CA LEU A 228 -11.26 14.74 -10.88
C LEU A 228 -10.54 15.50 -9.76
N ILE A 229 -9.20 15.46 -9.71
CA ILE A 229 -8.40 16.29 -8.80
C ILE A 229 -8.53 17.77 -9.18
N ALA A 230 -8.58 18.09 -10.47
CA ALA A 230 -8.69 19.46 -10.97
C ALA A 230 -10.06 20.12 -10.74
N GLU A 231 -11.09 19.34 -10.39
CA GLU A 231 -12.46 19.81 -10.21
C GLU A 231 -12.61 20.91 -9.15
N LYS A 232 -13.62 21.77 -9.33
CA LYS A 232 -13.91 22.89 -8.41
C LYS A 232 -14.47 22.42 -7.06
N ASN A 233 -15.13 21.25 -7.03
CA ASN A 233 -15.68 20.71 -5.80
C ASN A 233 -14.54 20.15 -4.93
N ASN A 234 -14.29 20.79 -3.79
CA ASN A 234 -13.22 20.40 -2.88
C ASN A 234 -13.33 18.94 -2.42
N ARG A 235 -14.55 18.45 -2.13
CA ARG A 235 -14.76 17.07 -1.65
C ARG A 235 -14.35 16.02 -2.68
N VAL A 236 -14.70 16.26 -3.95
CA VAL A 236 -14.33 15.40 -5.09
C VAL A 236 -12.82 15.44 -5.29
N SER A 237 -12.24 16.65 -5.34
CA SER A 237 -10.80 16.85 -5.52
C SER A 237 -9.96 16.15 -4.44
N THR A 238 -10.31 16.33 -3.16
CA THR A 238 -9.62 15.66 -2.05
C THR A 238 -9.80 14.14 -2.11
N SER A 239 -10.98 13.64 -2.47
CA SER A 239 -11.22 12.19 -2.56
C SER A 239 -10.50 11.55 -3.75
N ALA A 240 -10.37 12.26 -4.87
CA ALA A 240 -9.60 11.82 -6.04
C ALA A 240 -8.09 11.82 -5.73
N THR A 241 -7.61 12.82 -5.00
CA THR A 241 -6.23 12.88 -4.51
C THR A 241 -5.95 11.72 -3.55
N PHE A 242 -6.88 11.43 -2.64
CA PHE A 242 -6.79 10.29 -1.74
C PHE A 242 -6.76 8.95 -2.48
N LEU A 243 -7.59 8.77 -3.52
CA LEU A 243 -7.54 7.59 -4.38
C LEU A 243 -6.16 7.46 -5.05
N LEU A 244 -5.63 8.54 -5.65
CA LEU A 244 -4.31 8.53 -6.27
C LEU A 244 -3.22 8.14 -5.27
N GLU A 245 -3.29 8.69 -4.05
CA GLU A 245 -2.36 8.34 -2.98
C GLU A 245 -2.41 6.84 -2.66
N LYS A 246 -3.62 6.28 -2.50
CA LYS A 246 -3.77 4.86 -2.18
C LYS A 246 -3.29 3.95 -3.30
N LEU A 247 -3.56 4.30 -4.56
CA LEU A 247 -3.03 3.59 -5.72
C LEU A 247 -1.50 3.64 -5.76
N LEU A 248 -0.92 4.82 -5.53
CA LEU A 248 0.53 4.99 -5.50
C LEU A 248 1.14 4.10 -4.42
N VAL A 249 0.62 4.14 -3.19
CA VAL A 249 1.12 3.33 -2.07
C VAL A 249 0.91 1.83 -2.29
N ALA A 250 -0.22 1.41 -2.86
CA ALA A 250 -0.49 -0.01 -3.08
C ALA A 250 0.35 -0.60 -4.21
N LEU A 251 0.57 0.16 -5.29
CA LEU A 251 1.32 -0.29 -6.46
C LEU A 251 2.83 -0.19 -6.28
N THR A 252 3.29 0.63 -5.34
CA THR A 252 4.70 0.76 -4.96
C THR A 252 4.98 0.01 -3.67
N ASP A 253 6.21 -0.46 -3.45
CA ASP A 253 6.58 -1.12 -2.19
C ASP A 253 6.89 -0.11 -1.06
N LEU A 254 6.17 1.03 -1.06
CA LEU A 254 6.39 2.14 -0.14
C LEU A 254 6.10 1.80 1.31
N GLU A 255 5.08 0.99 1.61
CA GLU A 255 4.81 0.55 2.98
C GLU A 255 5.93 -0.32 3.53
N LEU A 256 6.43 -1.27 2.74
CA LEU A 256 7.59 -2.10 3.11
C LEU A 256 8.84 -1.24 3.31
N TYR A 257 9.07 -0.26 2.44
CA TYR A 257 10.19 0.67 2.58
C TYR A 257 10.09 1.51 3.86
N ARG A 258 8.92 2.07 4.16
CA ARG A 258 8.70 2.86 5.39
C ARG A 258 8.95 2.03 6.65
N ALA A 259 8.55 0.75 6.65
CA ALA A 259 8.86 -0.15 7.76
C ALA A 259 10.38 -0.36 7.93
N LYS A 260 11.13 -0.53 6.83
CA LYS A 260 12.60 -0.61 6.86
C LYS A 260 13.25 0.69 7.36
N VAL A 261 12.76 1.85 6.94
CA VAL A 261 13.24 3.15 7.41
C VAL A 261 12.97 3.32 8.91
N GLN A 262 11.80 2.91 9.39
CA GLN A 262 11.47 2.96 10.80
C GLN A 262 12.40 2.07 11.63
N HIS A 263 12.62 0.82 11.20
CA HIS A 263 13.58 -0.09 11.82
C HIS A 263 14.98 0.52 11.88
N TYR A 264 15.45 1.13 10.78
CA TYR A 264 16.73 1.85 10.76
C TYR A 264 16.79 2.97 11.80
N LYS A 265 15.73 3.79 11.91
CA LYS A 265 15.66 4.88 12.88
C LYS A 265 15.71 4.34 14.33
N ASP A 266 15.10 3.19 14.58
CA ASP A 266 15.06 2.57 15.90
C ASP A 266 16.39 1.90 16.28
N GLU A 267 17.06 1.24 15.34
CA GLU A 267 18.42 0.70 15.52
C GLU A 267 19.44 1.82 15.77
N ARG A 268 19.35 2.93 15.03
CA ARG A 268 20.24 4.09 15.21
C ARG A 268 20.10 4.72 16.59
N LYS A 269 18.88 4.80 17.12
CA LYS A 269 18.63 5.30 18.50
C LYS A 269 19.25 4.40 19.56
N GLN A 270 19.36 3.10 19.28
CA GLN A 270 19.99 2.11 20.15
C GLN A 270 21.52 2.09 20.02
N GLY A 271 22.10 2.88 19.11
CA GLY A 271 23.55 2.92 18.88
C GLY A 271 24.07 1.77 18.02
N ASN A 272 23.19 0.98 17.40
CA ASN A 272 23.59 -0.14 16.58
C ASN A 272 24.08 0.34 15.20
N PRO A 273 25.15 -0.27 14.65
CA PRO A 273 25.56 -0.03 13.27
C PRO A 273 24.45 -0.43 12.31
N CYS A 274 23.93 0.51 11.53
CA CYS A 274 22.86 0.27 10.57
C CYS A 274 23.10 1.06 9.29
N ILE A 275 22.63 0.52 8.16
CA ILE A 275 22.76 1.11 6.83
C ILE A 275 21.40 1.64 6.41
N TRP A 276 21.37 2.84 5.81
CA TRP A 276 20.14 3.43 5.30
C TRP A 276 19.52 2.50 4.22
N PRO A 277 18.23 2.12 4.34
CA PRO A 277 17.62 1.21 3.39
C PRO A 277 17.52 1.85 2.00
N LYS A 278 17.85 1.10 0.96
CA LYS A 278 17.65 1.53 -0.42
C LYS A 278 16.21 1.23 -0.85
N PHE A 279 15.58 2.20 -1.51
CA PHE A 279 14.30 1.98 -2.16
C PHE A 279 14.54 1.48 -3.58
N GLU A 280 13.99 0.30 -3.89
CA GLU A 280 14.11 -0.33 -5.20
C GLU A 280 12.72 -0.54 -5.77
N MET A 281 12.57 -0.22 -7.06
CA MET A 281 11.32 -0.33 -7.80
C MET A 281 11.56 -1.13 -9.08
N THR A 282 10.56 -1.86 -9.52
CA THR A 282 10.55 -2.47 -10.86
C THR A 282 10.44 -1.38 -11.93
N GLU A 283 10.76 -1.70 -13.19
CA GLU A 283 10.58 -0.77 -14.31
C GLU A 283 9.12 -0.31 -14.47
N GLU A 284 8.16 -1.22 -14.24
CA GLU A 284 6.73 -0.91 -14.25
C GLU A 284 6.37 0.12 -13.16
N GLN A 285 6.86 -0.08 -11.93
CA GLN A 285 6.65 0.84 -10.82
C GLN A 285 7.31 2.20 -11.08
N GLN A 286 8.55 2.22 -11.59
CA GLN A 286 9.25 3.45 -11.92
C GLN A 286 8.46 4.25 -12.97
N SER A 287 8.03 3.59 -14.06
CA SER A 287 7.21 4.19 -15.10
C SER A 287 5.93 4.79 -14.53
N LEU A 288 5.20 4.06 -13.69
CA LEU A 288 4.00 4.56 -13.03
C LEU A 288 4.29 5.82 -12.20
N THR A 289 5.33 5.78 -11.35
CA THR A 289 5.67 6.92 -10.49
C THR A 289 6.07 8.15 -11.30
N ASP A 290 6.64 7.96 -12.49
CA ASP A 290 7.08 9.03 -13.38
C ASP A 290 5.91 9.68 -14.11
N HIS A 291 4.95 8.88 -14.54
CA HIS A 291 3.70 9.38 -15.10
C HIS A 291 2.89 10.17 -14.05
N VAL A 292 2.81 9.66 -12.81
CA VAL A 292 2.16 10.37 -11.69
C VAL A 292 2.89 11.68 -11.39
N PHE A 293 4.22 11.64 -11.25
CA PHE A 293 5.04 12.84 -11.03
C PHE A 293 4.84 13.89 -12.11
N THR A 294 4.90 13.48 -13.38
CA THR A 294 4.73 14.38 -14.53
C THR A 294 3.33 15.00 -14.55
N MET A 295 2.30 14.20 -14.28
CA MET A 295 0.92 14.69 -14.17
C MET A 295 0.81 15.73 -13.06
N LEU A 296 1.25 15.41 -11.85
CA LEU A 296 1.15 16.31 -10.69
C LEU A 296 1.94 17.61 -10.92
N SER A 297 3.15 17.52 -11.45
CA SER A 297 3.98 18.71 -11.74
C SER A 297 3.30 19.64 -12.75
N LYS A 298 2.76 19.09 -13.85
CA LYS A 298 2.02 19.87 -14.85
C LYS A 298 0.72 20.48 -14.31
N MET A 299 0.13 19.89 -13.27
CA MET A 299 -1.09 20.42 -12.64
C MET A 299 -0.82 21.66 -11.79
N ILE A 300 0.40 21.87 -11.30
CA ILE A 300 0.77 23.04 -10.50
C ILE A 300 0.51 24.34 -11.28
N GLU A 301 0.94 24.41 -12.54
CA GLU A 301 0.81 25.62 -13.37
C GLU A 301 -0.45 25.65 -14.25
N ASN A 302 -1.26 24.58 -14.24
CA ASN A 302 -2.40 24.51 -15.13
C ASN A 302 -3.56 25.36 -14.60
N ALA A 303 -3.93 26.40 -15.35
CA ALA A 303 -5.03 27.31 -15.02
C ALA A 303 -6.40 26.62 -14.91
N LYS A 304 -6.58 25.43 -15.49
CA LYS A 304 -7.83 24.63 -15.36
C LYS A 304 -7.96 23.94 -14.01
N VAL A 305 -6.88 23.82 -13.24
CA VAL A 305 -6.88 23.20 -11.92
C VAL A 305 -7.43 24.20 -10.89
N SER A 306 -8.43 23.75 -10.13
CA SER A 306 -9.02 24.54 -9.05
C SER A 306 -8.01 24.85 -7.94
N ALA A 307 -8.30 25.88 -7.14
CA ALA A 307 -7.45 26.25 -6.00
C ALA A 307 -7.27 25.10 -5.00
N SER A 308 -8.34 24.40 -4.66
CA SER A 308 -8.27 23.21 -3.78
C SER A 308 -7.51 22.06 -4.44
N GLY A 309 -7.70 21.84 -5.75
CA GLY A 309 -6.99 20.81 -6.49
C GLY A 309 -5.49 21.07 -6.51
N ARG A 310 -5.07 22.32 -6.71
CA ARG A 310 -3.67 22.72 -6.68
C ARG A 310 -3.05 22.51 -5.30
N ASP A 311 -3.75 22.89 -4.24
CA ASP A 311 -3.31 22.64 -2.87
C ASP A 311 -3.13 21.14 -2.58
N ASN A 312 -4.12 20.33 -2.95
CA ASN A 312 -4.07 18.87 -2.81
C ASN A 312 -2.88 18.26 -3.57
N VAL A 313 -2.59 18.76 -4.79
CA VAL A 313 -1.44 18.33 -5.60
C VAL A 313 -0.12 18.68 -4.92
N ILE A 314 0.04 19.92 -4.45
CA ILE A 314 1.27 20.34 -3.77
C ILE A 314 1.46 19.56 -2.47
N GLU A 315 0.40 19.34 -1.70
CA GLU A 315 0.45 18.52 -0.47
C GLU A 315 0.86 17.07 -0.77
N LEU A 316 0.33 16.48 -1.85
CA LEU A 316 0.73 15.15 -2.27
C LEU A 316 2.21 15.11 -2.67
N ILE A 317 2.71 16.11 -3.40
CA ILE A 317 4.13 16.23 -3.73
C ILE A 317 4.98 16.34 -2.45
N ILE A 318 4.61 17.21 -1.50
CA ILE A 318 5.29 17.37 -0.20
C ILE A 318 5.42 16.04 0.55
N LYS A 319 4.45 15.14 0.39
CA LYS A 319 4.41 13.83 1.04
C LYS A 319 5.37 12.80 0.42
N TYR A 320 5.78 12.99 -0.84
CA TYR A 320 6.56 12.03 -1.61
C TYR A 320 7.86 12.57 -2.21
N ILE A 321 8.16 13.86 -1.98
CA ILE A 321 9.30 14.52 -2.60
C ILE A 321 10.65 14.04 -2.05
N THR A 322 10.76 13.86 -0.74
CA THR A 322 12.04 13.63 -0.07
C THR A 322 12.50 12.17 -0.12
N ARG A 323 13.80 11.93 0.04
CA ARG A 323 14.39 10.57 0.11
C ARG A 323 13.81 9.72 1.24
N GLU A 324 13.45 10.34 2.36
CA GLU A 324 12.82 9.65 3.49
C GLU A 324 11.49 8.98 3.11
N THR A 325 10.79 9.55 2.13
CA THR A 325 9.46 9.10 1.72
C THR A 325 9.50 8.00 0.65
N GLY A 326 10.68 7.68 0.12
CA GLY A 326 10.96 6.57 -0.80
C GLY A 326 11.03 6.98 -2.26
N LEU A 327 10.07 7.76 -2.77
CA LEU A 327 10.00 8.09 -4.21
C LEU A 327 11.11 9.05 -4.68
N HIS A 328 11.62 9.89 -3.77
CA HIS A 328 12.75 10.80 -4.03
C HIS A 328 12.54 11.64 -5.30
N TRP A 329 11.43 12.36 -5.36
CA TRP A 329 11.15 13.28 -6.47
C TRP A 329 11.96 14.57 -6.43
N THR A 330 12.69 14.89 -5.35
CA THR A 330 13.54 16.10 -5.23
C THR A 330 14.38 16.35 -6.47
N ARG A 331 15.16 15.36 -6.91
CA ARG A 331 16.03 15.50 -8.08
C ARG A 331 15.24 15.71 -9.37
N LYS A 332 14.17 14.94 -9.57
CA LYS A 332 13.28 15.11 -10.74
C LYS A 332 12.68 16.51 -10.78
N PHE A 333 12.32 17.05 -9.62
CA PHE A 333 11.74 18.38 -9.50
C PHE A 333 12.71 19.51 -9.85
N LEU A 334 14.02 19.31 -9.59
CA LEU A 334 15.08 20.21 -10.02
C LEU A 334 15.37 20.08 -11.53
N ASP A 335 15.38 18.84 -12.02
CA ASP A 335 15.71 18.52 -13.42
C ASP A 335 14.56 18.90 -14.39
N THR A 336 13.32 19.02 -13.90
CA THR A 336 12.15 19.47 -14.67
C THR A 336 11.74 20.90 -14.33
N GLU A 337 10.67 21.39 -14.97
CA GLU A 337 10.01 22.68 -14.69
C GLU A 337 9.18 22.67 -13.39
N GLY A 338 9.40 21.69 -12.51
CA GLY A 338 8.63 21.57 -11.27
C GLY A 338 8.86 22.75 -10.33
N LEU A 339 10.13 23.12 -10.12
CA LEU A 339 10.51 24.25 -9.27
C LEU A 339 9.98 25.58 -9.81
N ASP A 340 10.08 25.75 -11.13
CA ASP A 340 9.59 26.93 -11.84
C ASP A 340 8.08 27.10 -11.61
N GLY A 341 7.31 26.01 -11.67
CA GLY A 341 5.88 26.02 -11.36
C GLY A 341 5.52 26.30 -9.91
N LEU A 342 6.31 25.85 -8.94
CA LEU A 342 6.11 26.26 -7.53
C LEU A 342 6.37 27.75 -7.34
N LEU A 343 7.39 28.30 -7.99
CA LEU A 343 7.71 29.72 -7.92
C LEU A 343 6.62 30.57 -8.56
N ALA A 344 6.09 30.17 -9.71
CA ALA A 344 4.96 30.82 -10.38
C ALA A 344 3.70 30.83 -9.51
N VAL A 345 3.40 29.73 -8.83
CA VAL A 345 2.26 29.65 -7.90
C VAL A 345 2.50 30.44 -6.61
N ALA A 346 3.74 30.51 -6.14
CA ALA A 346 4.13 31.31 -4.98
C ALA A 346 4.04 32.82 -5.26
N SER A 347 4.39 33.26 -6.48
CA SER A 347 4.29 34.66 -6.91
C SER A 347 2.85 35.11 -7.16
N ALA A 348 1.96 34.18 -7.55
CA ALA A 348 0.58 34.47 -7.91
C ALA A 348 -0.19 35.29 -6.85
N ILE A 349 -0.93 36.31 -7.31
CA ILE A 349 -1.66 37.28 -6.49
C ILE A 349 -3.16 37.00 -6.59
N LYS A 350 -3.82 36.79 -5.45
CA LYS A 350 -5.26 36.53 -5.38
C LYS A 350 -6.00 37.82 -5.77
N GLN A 351 -7.01 37.73 -6.66
CA GLN A 351 -7.87 38.84 -7.08
C GLN A 351 -7.20 39.96 -7.91
N HIS A 352 -6.06 39.68 -8.56
CA HIS A 352 -5.47 40.61 -9.53
C HIS A 352 -5.94 40.26 -10.96
N GLU A 353 -6.17 41.27 -11.81
CA GLU A 353 -6.69 41.09 -13.19
C GLU A 353 -5.77 40.23 -14.08
N THR A 354 -4.47 40.21 -13.77
CA THR A 354 -3.44 39.44 -14.49
C THR A 354 -3.25 38.00 -13.97
N CYS A 355 -3.81 37.65 -12.80
CA CYS A 355 -3.60 36.34 -12.19
C CYS A 355 -4.53 35.30 -12.82
N THR A 356 -3.97 34.50 -13.73
CA THR A 356 -4.69 33.44 -14.44
C THR A 356 -4.81 32.13 -13.65
N LEU A 357 -4.08 31.99 -12.55
CA LEU A 357 -3.98 30.76 -11.75
C LEU A 357 -4.96 30.78 -10.56
N PRO A 358 -5.92 29.82 -10.46
CA PRO A 358 -6.86 29.78 -9.34
C PRO A 358 -6.18 29.41 -8.01
N ILE A 359 -5.78 30.35 -7.15
CA ILE A 359 -5.09 30.06 -5.88
C ILE A 359 -5.96 30.22 -4.63
N SER A 360 -5.62 29.50 -3.56
CA SER A 360 -6.23 29.64 -2.23
C SER A 360 -5.34 30.47 -1.30
N ASP A 361 -5.82 30.70 -0.07
CA ASP A 361 -5.01 31.36 0.97
C ASP A 361 -3.89 30.44 1.51
N SER A 362 -4.07 29.11 1.41
CA SER A 362 -3.08 28.10 1.83
C SER A 362 -2.03 27.77 0.78
N THR A 363 -2.30 28.05 -0.50
CA THR A 363 -1.40 27.68 -1.62
C THR A 363 0.04 28.20 -1.42
N LYS A 364 0.19 29.41 -0.88
CA LYS A 364 1.49 30.00 -0.59
C LYS A 364 2.25 29.22 0.49
N MET A 365 1.57 28.87 1.57
CA MET A 365 2.16 28.09 2.66
C MET A 365 2.61 26.71 2.16
N HIS A 366 1.76 26.02 1.38
CA HIS A 366 2.13 24.74 0.79
C HIS A 366 3.36 24.86 -0.13
N SER A 367 3.39 25.88 -0.99
CA SER A 367 4.53 26.11 -1.90
C SER A 367 5.82 26.37 -1.12
N SER A 368 5.76 27.19 -0.06
CA SER A 368 6.90 27.46 0.82
C SER A 368 7.43 26.20 1.50
N VAL A 369 6.54 25.41 2.11
CA VAL A 369 6.90 24.13 2.76
C VAL A 369 7.50 23.15 1.76
N CYS A 370 6.95 23.09 0.54
CA CYS A 370 7.47 22.21 -0.51
C CYS A 370 8.90 22.59 -0.90
N MET A 371 9.15 23.87 -1.17
CA MET A 371 10.49 24.38 -1.51
C MET A 371 11.50 24.19 -0.37
N SER A 372 11.09 24.41 0.89
CA SER A 372 11.93 24.12 2.06
C SER A 372 12.31 22.64 2.13
N LYS A 373 11.34 21.72 1.98
CA LYS A 373 11.63 20.28 1.98
C LYS A 373 12.52 19.84 0.82
N ILE A 374 12.38 20.45 -0.35
CA ILE A 374 13.27 20.21 -1.50
C ILE A 374 14.69 20.59 -1.11
N TYR A 375 14.88 21.82 -0.60
CA TYR A 375 16.19 22.34 -0.23
C TYR A 375 16.86 21.52 0.87
N ASP A 376 16.11 21.12 1.90
CA ASP A 376 16.59 20.31 3.02
C ASP A 376 17.02 18.89 2.58
N ASP A 377 16.44 18.35 1.50
CA ASP A 377 16.77 17.03 0.96
C ASP A 377 18.01 17.05 0.03
N LEU A 378 18.50 18.24 -0.37
CA LEU A 378 19.71 18.40 -1.20
C LEU A 378 20.97 18.08 -0.39
N ARG A 379 21.82 17.18 -0.92
CA ARG A 379 23.00 16.70 -0.20
C ARG A 379 24.31 17.28 -0.71
N SER A 380 24.37 17.62 -1.99
CA SER A 380 25.57 18.16 -2.64
C SER A 380 25.48 19.65 -2.86
N ASP A 381 26.62 20.32 -2.85
CA ASP A 381 26.67 21.76 -3.15
C ASP A 381 26.23 22.04 -4.59
N LYS A 382 26.55 21.14 -5.54
CA LYS A 382 26.04 21.22 -6.93
C LYS A 382 24.51 21.25 -7.02
N GLU A 383 23.83 20.42 -6.24
CA GLU A 383 22.35 20.43 -6.19
C GLU A 383 21.81 21.74 -5.60
N ARG A 384 22.46 22.27 -4.54
CA ARG A 384 22.06 23.54 -3.91
C ARG A 384 22.30 24.73 -4.82
N ASP A 385 23.40 24.73 -5.56
CA ASP A 385 23.74 25.77 -6.52
C ASP A 385 22.74 25.78 -7.68
N LEU A 386 22.36 24.60 -8.20
CA LEU A 386 21.32 24.48 -9.23
C LEU A 386 19.96 25.02 -8.74
N PHE A 387 19.55 24.69 -7.52
CA PHE A 387 18.32 25.23 -6.93
C PHE A 387 18.38 26.76 -6.84
N LYS A 388 19.49 27.32 -6.33
CA LYS A 388 19.69 28.77 -6.21
C LYS A 388 19.73 29.45 -7.58
N GLU A 389 20.35 28.84 -8.57
CA GLU A 389 20.42 29.34 -9.95
C GLU A 389 19.03 29.44 -10.57
N LYS A 390 18.21 28.39 -10.46
CA LYS A 390 16.82 28.40 -10.93
C LYS A 390 16.00 29.50 -10.27
N CYS A 391 16.04 29.58 -8.93
CA CYS A 391 15.37 30.66 -8.20
C CYS A 391 15.87 32.04 -8.65
N SER A 392 17.18 32.22 -8.81
CA SER A 392 17.77 33.49 -9.24
C SER A 392 17.33 33.89 -10.64
N ASN A 393 17.28 32.94 -11.58
CA ASN A 393 16.85 33.19 -12.95
C ASN A 393 15.38 33.61 -12.99
N PHE A 394 14.52 32.91 -12.26
CA PHE A 394 13.10 33.27 -12.12
C PHE A 394 12.91 34.72 -11.62
N PHE A 395 13.64 35.12 -10.56
CA PHE A 395 13.56 36.49 -10.06
C PHE A 395 14.15 37.53 -11.03
N LYS A 396 15.25 37.20 -11.72
CA LYS A 396 15.83 38.08 -12.74
C LYS A 396 14.83 38.36 -13.84
N GLU A 397 14.11 37.35 -14.33
CA GLU A 397 13.08 37.53 -15.34
C GLU A 397 11.98 38.48 -14.87
N LEU A 398 11.45 38.27 -13.66
CA LEU A 398 10.41 39.14 -13.10
C LEU A 398 10.87 40.58 -12.83
N PHE A 399 12.12 40.79 -12.42
CA PHE A 399 12.67 42.13 -12.17
C PHE A 399 13.18 42.85 -13.42
N SER A 400 13.49 42.10 -14.48
CA SER A 400 13.95 42.68 -15.76
C SER A 400 12.80 43.25 -16.58
N ASP A 401 11.57 42.80 -16.32
CA ASP A 401 10.37 43.37 -16.90
C ASP A 401 10.04 44.75 -16.28
N ASP A 402 9.68 45.71 -17.11
CA ASP A 402 9.35 47.07 -16.69
C ASP A 402 7.98 47.14 -16.00
N LEU A 403 7.15 46.10 -16.15
CA LEU A 403 5.82 46.00 -15.54
C LEU A 403 5.87 46.07 -14.01
N TYR A 404 4.94 46.84 -13.44
CA TYR A 404 4.81 46.95 -11.98
C TYR A 404 4.35 45.63 -11.37
N GLU A 405 3.48 44.91 -12.09
CA GLU A 405 2.93 43.62 -11.73
C GLU A 405 4.04 42.58 -11.48
N SER A 406 5.00 42.49 -12.41
CA SER A 406 6.15 41.58 -12.32
C SER A 406 7.01 41.85 -11.07
N LYS A 407 7.14 43.12 -10.67
CA LYS A 407 7.84 43.51 -9.42
C LYS A 407 7.06 43.10 -8.17
N VAL A 408 5.74 43.22 -8.17
CA VAL A 408 4.90 42.78 -7.05
C VAL A 408 4.93 41.25 -6.92
N GLU A 409 4.84 40.54 -8.04
CA GLU A 409 4.96 39.07 -8.11
C GLU A 409 6.31 38.60 -7.56
N ALA A 410 7.41 39.26 -7.95
CA ALA A 410 8.75 38.96 -7.44
C ALA A 410 8.82 39.14 -5.91
N ILE A 411 8.35 40.27 -5.37
CA ILE A 411 8.32 40.53 -3.93
C ILE A 411 7.48 39.46 -3.20
N LYS A 412 6.36 39.03 -3.80
CA LYS A 412 5.50 38.00 -3.22
C LYS A 412 6.20 36.65 -3.16
N ALA A 413 6.83 36.22 -4.23
CA ALA A 413 7.59 34.97 -4.26
C ALA A 413 8.79 34.99 -3.28
N VAL A 414 9.52 36.10 -3.19
CA VAL A 414 10.57 36.27 -2.16
C VAL A 414 9.99 36.14 -0.75
N SER A 415 8.85 36.80 -0.48
CA SER A 415 8.18 36.67 0.82
C SER A 415 7.79 35.22 1.12
N THR A 416 7.33 34.45 0.13
CA THR A 416 6.99 33.03 0.29
C THR A 416 8.23 32.17 0.55
N LEU A 417 9.38 32.44 -0.09
CA LEU A 417 10.64 31.74 0.21
C LEU A 417 11.13 32.01 1.64
N LEU A 418 10.95 33.24 2.13
CA LEU A 418 11.38 33.64 3.48
C LEU A 418 10.50 33.05 4.60
N GLN A 419 9.26 32.63 4.31
CA GLN A 419 8.32 32.10 5.32
C GLN A 419 8.81 30.84 6.04
N VAL A 420 9.59 30.00 5.36
CA VAL A 420 10.10 28.73 5.91
C VAL A 420 11.61 28.64 5.68
N ARG A 421 12.39 29.60 6.21
CA ARG A 421 13.88 29.60 6.24
C ARG A 421 14.57 28.92 5.03
N VAL A 422 14.18 29.27 3.79
CA VAL A 422 14.80 28.70 2.58
C VAL A 422 16.10 29.45 2.20
N ILE A 423 16.45 30.51 2.93
CA ILE A 423 17.58 31.41 2.65
C ILE A 423 18.50 31.52 3.86
#